data_AF-U3AFX4-F1
#
_entry.id   AF-U3AFX4-F1
#
_cell.length_a   1.000
_cell.length_b   1.000
_cell.length_c   1.000
_cell.angle_alpha   90.00
_cell.angle_beta   90.00
_cell.angle_gamma   90.00
#
_symmetry.space_group_name_H-M   'P 1'
#
loop_
_entity.id
_entity.type
_entity.pdbx_description
1 polymer ?
#
loop_
_entity_poly.entity_id
_entity_poly.type
_entity_poly.pdbx_seq_one_letter_code
_entity_poly.pdbx_strand_id
1 'polypeptide(L)'
;MTDQTLSHDLAEYAARTRPAFDLLFSIEKGLPAQARRLTGWFAQGLSHSPEAVREAALAVALRDMVTVRNARLSFQAMPAQWGCRPVAVIAGDLGGAVLSGCAVVDLLRLVGRHEADMALSLIRDVQQTEARQRAQIAAALQRG
;
A
#
# COMPACT_ATOMS: atom_id res chain seq x y z
N MET A 1 -10.55 -23.59 5.68
CA MET A 1 -11.84 -22.87 5.64
C MET A 1 -11.50 -21.40 5.67
N THR A 2 -11.85 -20.63 4.64
CA THR A 2 -11.77 -19.16 4.70
C THR A 2 -12.79 -18.69 5.74
N ASP A 3 -12.34 -17.94 6.74
CA ASP A 3 -13.21 -17.35 7.75
C ASP A 3 -14.19 -16.39 7.05
N GLN A 4 -15.48 -16.72 7.07
CA GLN A 4 -16.54 -15.90 6.47
C GLN A 4 -16.57 -14.50 7.09
N THR A 5 -16.19 -14.38 8.36
CA THR A 5 -16.11 -13.12 9.10
C THR A 5 -14.98 -12.26 8.55
N LEU A 6 -13.80 -12.84 8.35
CA LEU A 6 -12.66 -12.15 7.74
C LEU A 6 -12.97 -11.68 6.31
N SER A 7 -13.65 -12.52 5.52
CA SER A 7 -14.06 -12.14 4.15
C SER A 7 -15.01 -10.93 4.16
N HIS A 8 -15.98 -10.91 5.08
CA HIS A 8 -16.91 -9.79 5.23
C HIS A 8 -16.19 -8.51 5.68
N ASP A 9 -15.36 -8.59 6.72
CA ASP A 9 -14.57 -7.45 7.21
C ASP A 9 -13.65 -6.89 6.10
N LEU A 10 -13.04 -7.75 5.29
CA LEU A 10 -12.22 -7.35 4.15
C LEU A 10 -13.03 -6.64 3.07
N ALA A 11 -14.28 -7.06 2.83
CA ALA A 11 -15.18 -6.38 1.91
C ALA A 11 -15.53 -4.97 2.42
N GLU A 12 -15.84 -4.80 3.71
CA GLU A 12 -16.09 -3.50 4.32
C GLU A 12 -14.85 -2.60 4.27
N TYR A 13 -13.68 -3.17 4.58
CA TYR A 13 -12.40 -2.48 4.48
C TYR A 13 -12.14 -2.00 3.05
N ALA A 14 -12.37 -2.86 2.05
CA ALA A 14 -12.21 -2.51 0.65
C ALA A 14 -13.18 -1.40 0.22
N ALA A 15 -14.44 -1.46 0.64
CA ALA A 15 -15.44 -0.42 0.35
C ALA A 15 -15.05 0.95 0.89
N ARG A 16 -14.53 1.00 2.13
CA ARG A 16 -14.10 2.24 2.78
C ARG A 16 -12.80 2.80 2.20
N THR A 17 -11.88 1.93 1.82
CA THR A 17 -10.49 2.33 1.47
C THR A 17 -10.31 2.57 -0.03
N ARG A 18 -11.05 1.85 -0.88
CA ARG A 18 -10.92 1.94 -2.34
C ARG A 18 -11.11 3.36 -2.89
N PRO A 19 -12.12 4.16 -2.50
CA PRO A 19 -12.32 5.49 -3.07
C PRO A 19 -11.11 6.40 -2.91
N ALA A 20 -10.45 6.31 -1.75
CA ALA A 20 -9.23 7.05 -1.49
C ALA A 20 -8.08 6.62 -2.41
N PHE A 21 -7.89 5.32 -2.63
CA PHE A 21 -6.89 4.79 -3.55
C PHE A 21 -7.22 5.07 -5.03
N ASP A 22 -8.49 5.03 -5.41
CA ASP A 22 -8.92 5.38 -6.78
C ASP A 22 -8.61 6.86 -7.07
N LEU A 23 -8.90 7.77 -6.12
CA LEU A 23 -8.49 9.18 -6.22
C LEU A 23 -6.96 9.31 -6.29
N LEU A 24 -6.25 8.58 -5.43
CA LEU A 24 -4.79 8.50 -5.39
C LEU A 24 -4.17 8.22 -6.76
N PHE A 25 -4.67 7.18 -7.43
CA PHE A 25 -4.16 6.70 -8.70
C PHE A 25 -4.66 7.53 -9.88
N SER A 26 -5.76 8.28 -9.73
CA SER A 26 -6.22 9.20 -10.77
C SER A 26 -5.30 10.42 -10.92
N ILE A 27 -4.63 10.82 -9.84
CA ILE A 27 -3.75 11.99 -9.80
C ILE A 27 -2.30 11.61 -10.15
N GLU A 28 -1.87 10.39 -9.82
CA GLU A 28 -0.48 9.96 -9.98
C GLU A 28 -0.26 8.90 -11.07
N LYS A 29 0.70 9.16 -11.96
CA LYS A 29 1.05 8.27 -13.08
C LYS A 29 2.26 7.34 -12.80
N GLY A 30 2.87 7.44 -11.62
CA GLY A 30 4.20 6.87 -11.34
C GLY A 30 4.27 5.38 -11.01
N LEU A 31 3.14 4.70 -10.73
CA LEU A 31 3.12 3.30 -10.26
C LEU A 31 1.99 2.47 -10.88
N PRO A 32 1.94 2.35 -12.23
CA PRO A 32 0.81 1.74 -12.92
C PRO A 32 0.59 0.26 -12.60
N ALA A 33 1.65 -0.47 -12.21
CA ALA A 33 1.55 -1.88 -11.88
C ALA A 33 0.93 -2.10 -10.49
N GLN A 34 1.38 -1.33 -9.49
CA GLN A 34 0.85 -1.34 -8.12
C GLN A 34 -0.59 -0.85 -8.11
N ALA A 35 -0.89 0.23 -8.85
CA ALA A 35 -2.24 0.74 -9.00
C ALA A 35 -3.20 -0.34 -9.52
N ARG A 36 -2.86 -1.00 -10.63
CA ARG A 36 -3.68 -2.09 -11.19
C ARG A 36 -3.92 -3.23 -10.21
N ARG A 37 -2.87 -3.67 -9.50
CA ARG A 37 -2.98 -4.78 -8.54
C ARG A 37 -3.83 -4.40 -7.32
N LEU A 38 -3.66 -3.21 -6.78
CA LEU A 38 -4.46 -2.74 -5.65
C LEU A 38 -5.92 -2.51 -6.04
N THR A 39 -6.20 -1.87 -7.18
CA THR A 39 -7.57 -1.75 -7.70
C THR A 39 -8.21 -3.13 -7.93
N GLY A 40 -7.45 -4.08 -8.46
CA GLY A 40 -7.91 -5.47 -8.63
C GLY A 40 -8.20 -6.15 -7.29
N TRP A 41 -7.31 -6.00 -6.30
CA TRP A 41 -7.50 -6.58 -4.97
C TRP A 41 -8.70 -5.99 -4.24
N PHE A 42 -8.91 -4.66 -4.31
CA PHE A 42 -10.11 -4.03 -3.74
C PHE A 42 -11.40 -4.55 -4.42
N ALA A 43 -11.39 -4.75 -5.73
CA ALA A 43 -12.52 -5.32 -6.44
C ALA A 43 -12.82 -6.77 -6.00
N GLN A 44 -11.78 -7.57 -5.77
CA GLN A 44 -11.90 -8.93 -5.23
C GLN A 44 -12.44 -8.95 -3.79
N GLY A 45 -12.00 -8.01 -2.94
CA GLY A 45 -12.54 -7.86 -1.59
C GLY A 45 -14.03 -7.53 -1.59
N LEU A 46 -14.46 -6.57 -2.43
CA LEU A 46 -15.87 -6.20 -2.58
C LEU A 46 -16.76 -7.36 -3.05
N SER A 47 -16.21 -8.29 -3.86
CA SER A 47 -16.93 -9.48 -4.29
C SER A 47 -16.92 -10.61 -3.26
N HIS A 48 -16.46 -10.36 -2.02
CA HIS A 48 -16.31 -11.38 -0.98
C HIS A 48 -15.48 -12.59 -1.43
N SER A 49 -14.47 -12.35 -2.27
CA SER A 49 -13.69 -13.41 -2.90
C SER A 49 -12.81 -14.16 -1.88
N PRO A 50 -12.83 -15.49 -1.84
CA PRO A 50 -11.87 -16.28 -1.06
C PRO A 50 -10.41 -16.01 -1.43
N GLU A 51 -10.16 -15.57 -2.68
CA GLU A 51 -8.82 -15.19 -3.14
C GLU A 51 -8.27 -13.97 -2.39
N ALA A 52 -9.14 -13.03 -1.99
CA ALA A 52 -8.72 -11.83 -1.26
C ALA A 52 -8.25 -12.15 0.18
N VAL A 53 -8.73 -13.26 0.74
CA VAL A 53 -8.43 -13.72 2.11
C VAL A 53 -7.10 -14.49 2.18
N ARG A 54 -6.58 -14.98 1.03
CA ARG A 54 -5.34 -15.76 1.02
C ARG A 54 -4.17 -14.90 1.48
N GLU A 55 -3.31 -15.48 2.33
CA GLU A 55 -2.09 -14.83 2.83
C GLU A 55 -1.26 -14.23 1.68
N ALA A 56 -1.09 -14.96 0.58
CA ALA A 56 -0.36 -14.49 -0.59
C ALA A 56 -0.98 -13.22 -1.22
N ALA A 57 -2.31 -13.13 -1.28
CA ALA A 57 -3.01 -11.96 -1.81
C ALA A 57 -2.87 -10.75 -0.87
N LEU A 58 -3.01 -10.98 0.44
CA LEU A 58 -2.80 -9.96 1.48
C LEU A 58 -1.36 -9.45 1.47
N ALA A 59 -0.37 -10.34 1.33
CA ALA A 59 1.04 -9.99 1.24
C ALA A 59 1.33 -9.12 0.00
N VAL A 60 0.74 -9.44 -1.15
CA VAL A 60 0.87 -8.62 -2.37
C VAL A 60 0.24 -7.24 -2.16
N ALA A 61 -0.98 -7.17 -1.61
CA ALA A 61 -1.64 -5.90 -1.34
C ALA A 61 -0.84 -5.02 -0.37
N LEU A 62 -0.37 -5.57 0.75
CA LEU A 62 0.44 -4.85 1.73
C LEU A 62 1.77 -4.36 1.12
N ARG A 63 2.45 -5.20 0.34
CA ARG A 63 3.68 -4.81 -0.37
C ARG A 63 3.44 -3.64 -1.31
N ASP A 64 2.34 -3.67 -2.07
CA ASP A 64 2.02 -2.60 -3.01
C ASP A 64 1.63 -1.30 -2.27
N MET A 65 0.87 -1.38 -1.17
CA MET A 65 0.57 -0.20 -0.33
C MET A 65 1.84 0.41 0.27
N VAL A 66 2.78 -0.40 0.78
CA VAL A 66 4.09 0.06 1.28
C VAL A 66 4.92 0.69 0.16
N THR A 67 4.89 0.11 -1.04
CA THR A 67 5.61 0.64 -2.20
C THR A 67 5.06 2.00 -2.62
N VAL A 68 3.73 2.16 -2.69
CA VAL A 68 3.06 3.44 -2.98
C VAL A 68 3.42 4.48 -1.93
N ARG A 69 3.37 4.12 -0.64
CA ARG A 69 3.79 5.00 0.46
C ARG A 69 5.24 5.47 0.29
N ASN A 70 6.17 4.54 0.07
CA ASN A 70 7.60 4.85 0.04
C ASN A 70 7.99 5.62 -1.22
N ALA A 71 7.35 5.40 -2.36
CA ALA A 71 7.57 6.18 -3.58
C ALA A 71 7.25 7.67 -3.37
N ARG A 72 6.25 7.98 -2.53
CA ARG A 72 5.90 9.36 -2.20
C ARG A 72 6.85 10.01 -1.22
N LEU A 73 7.34 9.22 -0.26
CA LEU A 73 8.35 9.68 0.69
C LEU A 73 9.74 9.83 0.05
N SER A 74 10.02 9.15 -1.07
CA SER A 74 11.35 9.17 -1.69
C SER A 74 11.62 10.44 -2.49
N PHE A 75 10.59 11.18 -2.91
CA PHE A 75 10.70 12.41 -3.70
C PHE A 75 11.55 12.26 -5.00
N GLN A 76 11.81 11.03 -5.46
CA GLN A 76 12.81 10.71 -6.50
C GLN A 76 12.40 11.08 -7.93
N ALA A 77 11.13 11.40 -8.18
CA ALA A 77 10.64 11.74 -9.53
C ALA A 77 10.96 13.18 -9.99
N MET A 78 11.89 13.89 -9.34
CA MET A 78 12.10 15.32 -9.59
C MET A 78 13.25 15.61 -10.56
N PRO A 79 13.03 16.41 -11.60
CA PRO A 79 14.11 17.01 -12.37
C PRO A 79 14.81 18.08 -11.52
N ALA A 80 16.16 18.06 -11.51
CA ALA A 80 17.01 18.97 -10.73
C ALA A 80 16.69 20.47 -10.93
N GLN A 81 16.03 20.81 -12.05
CA GLN A 81 15.65 22.17 -12.44
C GLN A 81 14.59 22.84 -11.54
N TRP A 82 13.95 22.10 -10.61
CA TRP A 82 12.85 22.68 -9.81
C TRP A 82 13.29 23.42 -8.55
N GLY A 83 14.54 23.30 -8.08
CA GLY A 83 15.15 24.14 -7.04
C GLY A 83 14.52 24.11 -5.63
N CYS A 84 13.18 24.22 -5.52
CA CYS A 84 12.33 24.08 -4.35
C CYS A 84 10.98 23.47 -4.77
N ARG A 85 10.40 22.57 -3.95
CA ARG A 85 9.05 22.06 -4.20
C ARG A 85 8.00 23.14 -3.91
N PRO A 86 6.98 23.34 -4.77
CA PRO A 86 5.77 24.04 -4.36
C PRO A 86 5.13 23.29 -3.17
N VAL A 87 4.76 24.03 -2.12
CA VAL A 87 4.19 23.47 -0.87
C VAL A 87 3.02 22.51 -1.16
N ALA A 88 2.21 22.81 -2.17
CA ALA A 88 1.08 21.97 -2.59
C ALA A 88 1.50 20.55 -3.03
N VAL A 89 2.66 20.40 -3.68
CA VAL A 89 3.18 19.09 -4.12
C VAL A 89 3.68 18.28 -2.92
N ILE A 90 4.36 18.93 -1.97
CA ILE A 90 4.78 18.28 -0.71
C ILE A 90 3.55 17.81 0.06
N ALA A 91 2.55 18.66 0.20
CA ALA A 91 1.33 18.34 0.92
C ALA A 91 0.58 17.17 0.26
N GLY A 92 0.51 17.14 -1.07
CA GLY A 92 -0.06 16.03 -1.83
C GLY A 92 0.65 14.71 -1.58
N ASP A 93 1.98 14.68 -1.67
CA ASP A 93 2.77 13.47 -1.46
C ASP A 93 2.71 12.98 -0.01
N LEU A 94 2.80 13.89 0.96
CA LEU A 94 2.68 13.55 2.37
C LEU A 94 1.28 13.03 2.70
N GLY A 95 0.23 13.70 2.21
CA GLY A 95 -1.16 13.23 2.39
C GLY A 95 -1.36 11.85 1.80
N GLY A 96 -0.80 11.61 0.61
CA GLY A 96 -0.79 10.31 -0.04
C GLY A 96 -0.01 9.23 0.71
N ALA A 97 1.15 9.55 1.26
CA ALA A 97 1.95 8.64 2.06
C ALA A 97 1.26 8.27 3.39
N VAL A 98 0.68 9.25 4.08
CA VAL A 98 -0.10 9.02 5.31
C VAL A 98 -1.25 8.06 5.02
N LEU A 99 -1.99 8.30 3.94
CA LEU A 99 -3.11 7.45 3.55
C LEU A 99 -2.71 5.99 3.35
N SER A 100 -1.66 5.75 2.55
CA SER A 100 -1.17 4.38 2.31
C SER A 100 -0.57 3.74 3.56
N GLY A 101 0.06 4.52 4.44
CA GLY A 101 0.56 4.06 5.73
C GLY A 101 -0.54 3.60 6.67
N CYS A 102 -1.61 4.40 6.82
CA CYS A 102 -2.78 4.04 7.61
C CYS A 102 -3.45 2.76 7.10
N ALA A 103 -3.62 2.65 5.77
CA ALA A 103 -4.20 1.46 5.13
C ALA A 103 -3.43 0.17 5.47
N VAL A 104 -2.09 0.20 5.46
CA VAL A 104 -1.25 -0.96 5.86
C VAL A 104 -1.54 -1.38 7.31
N VAL A 105 -1.58 -0.41 8.23
CA VAL A 105 -1.82 -0.68 9.66
C VAL A 105 -3.23 -1.22 9.87
N ASP A 106 -4.23 -0.63 9.23
CA ASP A 106 -5.61 -1.04 9.37
C ASP A 106 -5.87 -2.44 8.81
N LEU A 107 -5.29 -2.77 7.67
CA LEU A 107 -5.37 -4.12 7.10
C LEU A 107 -4.71 -5.16 7.99
N LEU A 108 -3.52 -4.88 8.53
CA LEU A 108 -2.83 -5.79 9.46
C LEU A 108 -3.61 -6.00 10.76
N ARG A 109 -4.20 -4.93 11.32
CA ARG A 109 -5.08 -5.03 12.49
C ARG A 109 -6.33 -5.84 12.19
N LEU A 110 -6.93 -5.64 11.02
CA LEU A 110 -8.10 -6.39 10.59
C LEU A 110 -7.77 -7.88 10.53
N VAL A 111 -6.73 -8.27 9.80
CA VAL A 111 -6.30 -9.67 9.70
C VAL A 111 -5.96 -10.21 11.09
N GLY A 112 -5.23 -9.46 11.92
CA GLY A 112 -4.83 -9.93 13.25
C GLY A 112 -5.97 -10.16 14.24
N ARG A 113 -7.15 -9.57 14.03
CA ARG A 113 -8.37 -9.86 14.82
C ARG A 113 -8.94 -11.24 14.53
N HIS A 114 -8.71 -11.78 13.33
CA HIS A 114 -9.26 -13.05 12.88
C HIS A 114 -8.19 -14.15 12.84
N GLU A 115 -7.00 -13.84 12.32
CA GLU A 115 -5.90 -14.77 12.09
C GLU A 115 -4.55 -14.16 12.54
N ALA A 116 -4.26 -14.25 13.84
CA ALA A 116 -3.07 -13.62 14.45
C ALA A 116 -1.74 -14.10 13.86
N ASP A 117 -1.58 -15.41 13.61
CA ASP A 117 -0.35 -15.97 13.04
C ASP A 117 -0.10 -15.47 11.61
N MET A 118 -1.17 -15.38 10.80
CA MET A 118 -1.11 -14.79 9.47
C MET A 118 -0.70 -13.31 9.55
N ALA A 119 -1.30 -12.53 10.46
CA ALA A 119 -0.92 -11.13 10.64
C ALA A 119 0.55 -10.95 11.04
N LEU A 120 1.08 -11.80 11.92
CA LEU A 120 2.50 -11.80 12.28
C LEU A 120 3.40 -12.15 11.09
N SER A 121 2.98 -13.10 10.26
CA SER A 121 3.66 -13.42 9.00
C SER A 121 3.71 -12.20 8.06
N LEU A 122 2.56 -11.58 7.83
CA LEU A 122 2.43 -10.39 6.99
C LEU A 122 3.22 -9.18 7.50
N ILE A 123 3.29 -8.99 8.83
CA ILE A 123 4.14 -7.95 9.45
C ILE A 123 5.61 -8.15 9.08
N ARG A 124 6.11 -9.40 9.13
CA ARG A 124 7.50 -9.70 8.72
C ARG A 124 7.73 -9.40 7.24
N ASP A 125 6.78 -9.74 6.37
CA ASP A 125 6.86 -9.44 4.94
C ASP A 125 6.87 -7.93 4.65
N VAL A 126 6.07 -7.16 5.38
CA VAL A 126 6.07 -5.69 5.32
C VAL A 126 7.43 -5.13 5.74
N GLN A 127 7.98 -5.60 6.87
CA GLN A 127 9.29 -5.16 7.37
C GLN A 127 10.43 -5.48 6.38
N GLN A 128 10.42 -6.67 5.79
CA GLN A 128 11.41 -7.05 4.78
C GLN A 128 11.30 -6.19 3.51
N THR A 129 10.07 -5.90 3.06
CA THR A 129 9.81 -5.01 1.93
C THR A 129 10.36 -3.62 2.19
N GLU A 130 10.08 -3.06 3.38
CA GLU A 130 10.61 -1.75 3.78
C GLU A 130 12.13 -1.73 3.82
N ALA A 131 12.76 -2.73 4.45
CA ALA A 131 14.21 -2.81 4.55
C ALA A 131 14.87 -2.84 3.17
N ARG A 132 14.32 -3.63 2.23
CA ARG A 132 14.80 -3.71 0.85
C ARG A 132 14.69 -2.37 0.14
N GLN A 133 13.55 -1.68 0.26
CA GLN A 133 13.34 -0.39 -0.39
C GLN A 133 14.23 0.71 0.19
N ARG A 134 14.43 0.74 1.51
CA ARG A 134 15.37 1.66 2.16
C ARG A 134 16.80 1.42 1.66
N ALA A 135 17.22 0.15 1.53
CA ALA A 135 18.54 -0.18 0.99
C ALA A 135 18.70 0.27 -0.48
N GLN A 136 17.66 0.13 -1.31
CA GLN A 136 17.65 0.62 -2.70
C GLN A 136 17.77 2.15 -2.76
N ILE A 137 17.04 2.88 -1.91
CA ILE A 137 17.13 4.34 -1.83
C ILE A 137 18.53 4.77 -1.38
N ALA A 138 19.08 4.15 -0.33
CA ALA A 138 20.42 4.44 0.17
C ALA A 138 21.49 4.20 -0.91
N ALA A 139 21.39 3.10 -1.66
CA ALA A 139 22.30 2.80 -2.77
C ALA A 139 22.18 3.80 -3.93
N ALA A 140 20.98 4.31 -4.21
CA ALA A 140 20.78 5.34 -5.23
C ALA A 140 21.42 6.68 -4.82
N LEU A 141 21.33 7.06 -3.54
CA LEU A 141 21.93 8.27 -3.00
C LEU A 141 23.47 8.25 -3.00
N GLN A 142 24.09 7.07 -2.93
CA GLN A 142 25.56 6.93 -2.97
C GLN A 142 26.14 7.02 -4.39
N ARG A 143 25.32 6.94 -5.44
CA ARG A 143 25.74 6.94 -6.84
C ARG A 143 25.49 8.27 -7.57
N GLY A 144 24.74 9.19 -6.97
CA GLY A 144 24.50 10.54 -7.46
C GLY A 144 25.37 11.53 -6.72
#